data_AF-A0A9E4ECD0-F1
#
_entry.id   AF-A0A9E4ECD0-F1
#
_cell.length_a   1.000
_cell.length_b   1.000
_cell.length_c   1.000
_cell.angle_alpha   90.00
_cell.angle_beta   90.00
_cell.angle_gamma   90.00
#
_symmetry.space_group_name_H-M   'P 1'
#
loop_
_entity.id
_entity.type
_entity.pdbx_description
1 polymer ?
#
loop_
_entity_poly.entity_id
_entity_poly.type
_entity_poly.pdbx_seq_one_letter_code
_entity_poly.pdbx_strand_id
1 'polypeptide(L)'
;MAQTNKHDSNFDWAQKHSADKEALLLAIIQENSQLPEKEQERYQELWRKCENETLSEDELTEYQALLSQLEARNLKRIEALITLAQEREKTLGEVTAELGLKEGINAF
;
A
#
# COMPACT_ATOMS: atom_id res chain seq x y z
N MET A 1 -30.33 45.23 0.94
CA MET A 1 -29.06 44.74 1.51
C MET A 1 -29.34 43.42 2.21
N ALA A 2 -28.86 42.30 1.69
CA ALA A 2 -28.69 41.07 2.46
C ALA A 2 -27.50 40.34 1.82
N GLN A 3 -26.44 40.23 2.59
CA GLN A 3 -25.14 39.73 2.18
C GLN A 3 -25.25 38.23 1.88
N THR A 4 -24.85 37.83 0.68
CA THR A 4 -24.61 36.43 0.34
C THR A 4 -23.38 35.95 1.11
N ASN A 5 -23.58 35.08 2.10
CA ASN A 5 -22.52 34.39 2.83
C ASN A 5 -21.65 33.59 1.86
N LYS A 6 -20.47 34.12 1.53
CA LYS A 6 -19.41 33.43 0.76
C LYS A 6 -18.49 32.63 1.69
N HIS A 7 -19.00 32.05 2.77
CA HIS A 7 -18.19 31.34 3.77
C HIS A 7 -18.38 29.82 3.75
N ASP A 8 -19.52 29.31 3.27
CA ASP A 8 -19.76 27.85 3.23
C ASP A 8 -19.01 27.17 2.08
N SER A 9 -18.81 27.88 0.96
CA SER A 9 -18.16 27.31 -0.23
C SER A 9 -16.67 27.01 -0.05
N ASN A 10 -16.01 27.54 1.00
CA ASN A 10 -14.58 27.35 1.25
C ASN A 10 -14.27 26.16 2.19
N PHE A 11 -15.29 25.65 2.89
CA PHE A 11 -15.16 24.54 3.85
C PHE A 11 -15.38 23.19 3.15
N ASP A 12 -16.39 23.12 2.28
CA ASP A 12 -16.76 21.91 1.56
C ASP A 12 -15.68 21.42 0.57
N TRP A 13 -14.94 22.32 -0.09
CA TRP A 13 -13.89 21.90 -1.04
C TRP A 13 -12.65 21.33 -0.35
N ALA A 14 -12.26 21.89 0.80
CA ALA A 14 -11.09 21.44 1.55
C ALA A 14 -11.35 20.06 2.17
N GLN A 15 -12.56 19.87 2.71
CA GLN A 15 -12.99 18.58 3.23
C GLN A 15 -13.08 17.52 2.13
N LYS A 16 -13.62 17.88 0.96
CA LYS A 16 -13.68 16.99 -0.20
C LYS A 16 -12.29 16.61 -0.74
N HIS A 17 -11.38 17.58 -0.86
CA HIS A 17 -10.01 17.31 -1.33
C HIS A 17 -9.24 16.41 -0.36
N SER A 18 -9.43 16.59 0.95
CA SER A 18 -8.84 15.71 1.96
C SER A 18 -9.36 14.27 1.83
N ALA A 19 -10.67 14.10 1.65
CA ALA A 19 -11.27 12.78 1.45
C ALA A 19 -10.80 12.10 0.14
N ASP A 20 -10.71 12.84 -0.96
CA ASP A 20 -10.23 12.33 -2.25
C ASP A 20 -8.75 11.90 -2.17
N LYS A 21 -7.93 12.66 -1.42
CA LYS A 21 -6.52 12.33 -1.17
C LYS A 21 -6.37 11.09 -0.29
N GLU A 22 -7.15 10.99 0.78
CA GLU A 22 -7.12 9.82 1.66
C GLU A 22 -7.55 8.54 0.91
N ALA A 23 -8.62 8.62 0.11
CA ALA A 23 -9.07 7.51 -0.73
C ALA A 23 -7.99 7.04 -1.71
N LEU A 24 -7.25 7.99 -2.31
CA LEU A 24 -6.12 7.68 -3.19
C LEU A 24 -4.99 6.97 -2.44
N LEU A 25 -4.63 7.44 -1.24
CA LEU A 25 -3.59 6.80 -0.42
C LEU A 25 -3.98 5.37 -0.04
N LEU A 26 -5.23 5.15 0.37
CA LEU A 26 -5.74 3.81 0.68
C LEU A 26 -5.71 2.89 -0.55
N ALA A 27 -6.06 3.41 -1.73
CA ALA A 27 -5.97 2.65 -2.98
C ALA A 27 -4.52 2.25 -3.30
N ILE A 28 -3.56 3.16 -3.15
CA ILE A 28 -2.13 2.87 -3.36
C ILE A 28 -1.64 1.81 -2.37
N ILE A 29 -2.03 1.91 -1.09
CA ILE A 29 -1.68 0.94 -0.05
C ILE A 29 -2.19 -0.46 -0.41
N GLN A 30 -3.46 -0.54 -0.84
CA GLN A 30 -4.11 -1.80 -1.21
C GLN A 30 -3.51 -2.39 -2.49
N GLU A 31 -3.29 -1.56 -3.51
CA GLU A 31 -2.71 -2.02 -4.77
C GLU A 31 -1.31 -2.60 -4.52
N ASN A 32 -0.49 -1.93 -3.72
CA ASN A 32 0.91 -2.30 -3.50
C ASN A 32 1.11 -3.25 -2.31
N SER A 33 0.07 -3.91 -1.80
CA SER A 33 0.20 -4.87 -0.70
C SER A 33 0.70 -6.25 -1.15
N GLN A 34 0.56 -6.57 -2.43
CA GLN A 34 0.90 -7.86 -3.02
C GLN A 34 1.26 -7.67 -4.51
N LEU A 35 1.83 -8.71 -5.12
CA LEU A 35 1.97 -8.76 -6.57
C LEU A 35 0.58 -8.87 -7.24
N PRO A 36 0.46 -8.49 -8.52
CA PRO A 36 -0.66 -8.90 -9.37
C PRO A 36 -0.94 -10.40 -9.23
N GLU A 37 -2.22 -10.79 -9.26
CA GLU A 37 -2.71 -12.14 -8.91
C GLU A 37 -1.87 -13.28 -9.50
N LYS A 38 -1.61 -13.27 -10.81
CA LYS A 38 -0.81 -14.30 -11.48
C LYS A 38 0.64 -14.36 -10.99
N GLU A 39 1.24 -13.20 -10.76
CA GLU A 39 2.61 -13.09 -10.27
C GLU A 39 2.70 -13.48 -8.79
N GLN A 40 1.66 -13.19 -8.00
CA GLN A 40 1.53 -13.61 -6.62
C GLN A 40 1.39 -15.14 -6.51
N GLU A 41 0.56 -15.76 -7.33
CA GLU A 41 0.43 -17.22 -7.42
C GLU A 41 1.78 -17.86 -7.78
N ARG A 42 2.44 -17.32 -8.81
CA ARG A 42 3.75 -17.80 -9.25
C ARG A 42 4.82 -17.64 -8.18
N TYR A 43 4.85 -16.50 -7.50
CA TYR A 43 5.74 -16.26 -6.36
C TYR A 43 5.53 -17.31 -5.26
N GLN A 44 4.28 -17.63 -4.90
CA GLN A 44 3.97 -18.63 -3.89
C GLN A 44 4.35 -20.06 -4.31
N GLU A 45 4.26 -20.40 -5.59
CA GLU A 45 4.80 -21.67 -6.12
C GLU A 45 6.31 -21.76 -5.96
N LEU A 46 7.02 -20.71 -6.39
CA LEU A 46 8.48 -20.66 -6.33
C LEU A 46 8.99 -20.62 -4.89
N TRP A 47 8.32 -19.88 -4.00
CA TRP A 47 8.62 -19.88 -2.57
C TRP A 47 8.51 -21.28 -1.96
N ARG A 48 7.43 -22.02 -2.27
CA ARG A 48 7.27 -23.43 -1.83
C ARG A 48 8.36 -24.34 -2.38
N LYS A 49 8.78 -24.14 -3.63
CA LYS A 49 9.90 -24.91 -4.20
C LYS A 49 11.23 -24.58 -3.55
N CYS A 50 11.46 -23.31 -3.20
CA CYS A 50 12.62 -22.85 -2.47
C CYS A 50 12.70 -23.48 -1.08
N GLU A 51 11.61 -23.48 -0.31
CA GLU A 51 11.51 -24.15 1.00
C GLU A 51 11.77 -25.66 0.92
N ASN A 52 11.38 -26.29 -0.19
CA ASN A 52 11.62 -27.72 -0.45
C ASN A 52 12.98 -28.00 -1.10
N GLU A 53 13.82 -27.00 -1.34
CA GLU A 53 15.11 -27.13 -2.04
C GLU A 53 15.00 -27.77 -3.45
N THR A 54 13.87 -27.54 -4.13
CA THR A 54 13.56 -28.12 -5.46
C THR A 54 13.55 -27.09 -6.59
N LEU A 55 13.97 -25.86 -6.31
CA LEU A 55 13.99 -24.75 -7.25
C LEU A 55 15.10 -24.96 -8.30
N SER A 56 14.77 -24.88 -9.58
CA SER A 56 15.79 -24.86 -10.64
C SER A 56 16.50 -23.50 -10.73
N GLU A 57 17.59 -23.41 -11.48
CA GLU A 57 18.32 -22.15 -11.70
C GLU A 57 17.49 -21.10 -12.45
N ASP A 58 16.72 -21.53 -13.47
CA ASP A 58 15.79 -20.65 -14.18
C ASP A 58 14.68 -20.14 -13.24
N GLU A 59 14.15 -21.04 -12.40
CA GLU A 59 13.12 -20.72 -11.41
C GLU A 59 13.65 -19.80 -10.30
N LEU A 60 14.93 -19.94 -9.92
CA LEU A 60 15.60 -19.02 -9.01
C LEU A 60 15.69 -17.61 -9.59
N THR A 61 16.05 -17.49 -10.86
CA THR A 61 16.10 -16.19 -11.56
C THR A 61 14.71 -15.53 -11.60
N GLU A 62 13.68 -16.32 -11.90
CA GLU A 62 12.29 -15.85 -11.88
C GLU A 62 11.85 -15.41 -10.46
N TYR A 63 12.18 -16.21 -9.46
CA TYR A 63 11.86 -15.91 -8.06
C TYR A 63 12.52 -14.61 -7.59
N GLN A 64 13.79 -14.38 -7.95
CA GLN A 64 14.49 -13.13 -7.66
C GLN A 64 13.84 -11.94 -8.35
N ALA A 65 13.40 -12.09 -9.60
CA ALA A 65 12.71 -11.02 -10.32
C ALA A 65 11.37 -10.65 -9.65
N LEU A 66 10.60 -11.64 -9.18
CA LEU A 66 9.35 -11.41 -8.44
C LEU A 66 9.61 -10.75 -7.09
N LEU A 67 10.67 -11.15 -6.38
CA LEU A 67 11.10 -10.48 -5.14
C LEU A 67 11.42 -9.00 -5.36
N SER A 68 12.21 -8.67 -6.38
CA SER A 68 12.52 -7.26 -6.70
C SER A 68 11.26 -6.44 -7.03
N GLN A 69 10.28 -7.03 -7.70
CA GLN A 69 9.00 -6.37 -7.95
C GLN A 69 8.22 -6.11 -6.66
N LEU A 70 8.20 -7.09 -5.77
CA LEU A 70 7.52 -6.99 -4.49
C LEU A 70 8.17 -5.94 -3.58
N GLU A 71 9.50 -5.85 -3.57
CA GLU A 71 10.26 -4.79 -2.90
C GLU A 71 9.87 -3.40 -3.42
N ALA A 72 9.83 -3.22 -4.74
CA ALA A 72 9.44 -1.96 -5.36
C ALA A 72 8.00 -1.54 -5.00
N ARG A 73 7.08 -2.51 -4.90
CA ARG A 73 5.70 -2.26 -4.45
C ARG A 73 5.65 -1.90 -2.96
N ASN A 74 6.38 -2.64 -2.12
CA ASN A 74 6.46 -2.38 -0.69
C ASN A 74 6.98 -0.96 -0.39
N LEU A 75 7.94 -0.45 -1.16
CA LEU A 75 8.38 0.95 -1.02
C LEU A 75 7.24 1.93 -1.26
N LYS A 76 6.50 1.79 -2.37
CA LYS A 76 5.33 2.63 -2.67
C LYS A 76 4.26 2.54 -1.58
N ARG A 77 4.03 1.34 -1.04
CA ARG A 77 3.08 1.12 0.05
C ARG A 77 3.52 1.83 1.34
N ILE A 78 4.80 1.74 1.69
CA ILE A 78 5.36 2.41 2.88
C ILE A 78 5.28 3.93 2.72
N GLU A 79 5.62 4.47 1.55
CA GLU A 79 5.49 5.90 1.25
C GLU A 79 4.04 6.40 1.42
N ALA A 80 3.07 5.63 0.91
CA ALA A 80 1.65 5.95 1.06
C ALA A 80 1.17 5.85 2.52
N LEU A 81 1.63 4.85 3.27
CA LEU A 81 1.33 4.72 4.71
C LEU A 81 1.90 5.87 5.53
N ILE A 82 3.14 6.29 5.27
CA ILE A 82 3.77 7.44 5.92
C ILE A 82 2.96 8.71 5.60
N THR A 83 2.58 8.90 4.34
CA THR A 83 1.76 10.05 3.94
C THR A 83 0.40 10.02 4.64
N LEU A 84 -0.27 8.86 4.71
CA LEU A 84 -1.54 8.72 5.41
C LEU A 84 -1.41 9.00 6.92
N ALA A 85 -0.32 8.57 7.55
CA ALA A 85 -0.02 8.87 8.94
C ALA A 85 0.14 10.38 9.18
N GLN A 86 0.79 11.09 8.26
CA GLN A 86 0.89 12.56 8.30
C GLN A 86 -0.48 13.23 8.15
N GLU A 87 -1.30 12.80 7.19
CA GLU A 87 -2.65 13.38 7.00
C GLU A 87 -3.57 13.15 8.21
N ARG A 88 -3.39 12.04 8.92
CA ARG A 88 -4.17 11.69 10.12
C ARG A 88 -3.56 12.22 11.42
N GLU A 89 -2.41 12.88 11.36
CA GLU A 89 -1.62 13.30 12.54
C GLU A 89 -1.33 12.15 13.52
N LYS A 90 -1.07 10.95 12.97
CA LYS A 90 -0.80 9.72 13.73
C LYS A 90 0.59 9.19 13.43
N THR A 91 1.07 8.30 14.28
CA THR A 91 2.26 7.50 14.00
C THR A 91 1.95 6.43 12.95
N LEU A 92 3.00 5.97 12.26
CA LEU A 92 2.87 4.86 11.31
C LEU A 92 2.27 3.61 11.97
N GLY A 93 2.69 3.29 13.20
CA GLY A 93 2.20 2.14 13.97
C GLY A 93 0.71 2.23 14.32
N GLU A 94 0.22 3.42 14.66
CA GLU A 94 -1.23 3.64 14.89
C GLU A 94 -2.03 3.44 13.60
N VAL A 95 -1.55 3.99 12.48
CA VAL A 95 -2.23 3.83 11.19
C VAL A 95 -2.21 2.38 10.70
N THR A 96 -1.09 1.67 10.82
CA THR A 96 -1.03 0.25 10.43
C THR A 96 -1.95 -0.59 11.32
N ALA A 97 -1.99 -0.34 12.63
CA ALA A 97 -2.91 -1.01 13.55
C ALA A 97 -4.38 -0.75 13.19
N GLU A 98 -4.75 0.49 12.87
CA GLU A 98 -6.11 0.87 12.45
C GLU A 98 -6.54 0.19 11.15
N LEU A 99 -5.60 0.03 10.21
CA LEU A 99 -5.83 -0.65 8.95
C LEU A 99 -5.78 -2.18 9.08
N GLY A 100 -5.54 -2.73 10.28
CA GLY A 100 -5.38 -4.17 10.49
C GLY A 100 -4.13 -4.76 9.85
N LEU A 101 -3.17 -3.91 9.49
CA LEU A 101 -1.88 -4.32 8.94
C LEU A 101 -0.98 -4.71 10.11
N LYS A 102 -0.72 -6.02 10.28
CA LYS A 102 0.24 -6.48 11.30
C LYS A 102 1.60 -5.83 11.05
N GLU A 103 2.22 -5.31 12.12
CA GLU A 103 3.63 -4.89 12.09
C GLU A 103 4.49 -6.07 11.66
N GLY A 104 4.88 -6.03 10.41
CA GLY A 104 5.59 -7.11 9.77
C GLY A 104 5.80 -6.71 8.32
N ILE A 105 7.01 -6.25 8.04
CA ILE A 105 7.59 -6.04 6.70
C ILE A 105 7.44 -7.30 5.80
N ASN A 106 6.95 -8.43 6.35
CA ASN A 106 6.77 -9.73 5.73
C ASN A 106 5.33 -10.30 5.81
N ALA A 107 4.30 -9.51 6.08
CA ALA A 107 2.92 -10.01 5.95
C ALA A 107 2.48 -10.00 4.47
N PHE A 108 2.99 -10.97 3.71
CA PHE A 108 2.44 -11.39 2.42
C PHE A 108 1.31 -12.42 2.65
#